data_AF-A0A7J6GNE4-F1
#
_entry.id   AF-A0A7J6GNE4-F1
#
_cell.length_a   1.000
_cell.length_b   1.000
_cell.length_c   1.000
_cell.angle_alpha   90.00
_cell.angle_beta   90.00
_cell.angle_gamma   90.00
#
_symmetry.space_group_name_H-M   'P 1'
#
loop_
_entity.id
_entity.type
_entity.pdbx_description
1 polymer ?
#
loop_
_entity_poly.entity_id
_entity_poly.type
_entity_poly.pdbx_seq_one_letter_code
_entity_poly.pdbx_strand_id
1 'polypeptide(L)'
;MAGPDTNEEIKSTAQVIDWLSEGLQNLLPQHVKANLNKVGLAGHSRGGKTSFALALKRLLQSEAVPQTLSSEEEEREGELWTENQ
;
A
#
# COMPACT_ATOMS: atom_id res chain seq x y z
N MET A 1 -10.32 -25.39 -12.25
CA MET A 1 -9.13 -24.70 -12.81
C MET A 1 -9.18 -23.26 -12.35
N ALA A 2 -8.12 -22.75 -11.71
CA ALA A 2 -7.99 -21.32 -11.46
C ALA A 2 -7.77 -20.60 -12.80
N GLY A 3 -8.31 -19.40 -12.95
CA GLY A 3 -8.05 -18.57 -14.13
C GLY A 3 -6.56 -18.17 -14.23
N PRO A 4 -6.12 -17.65 -15.39
CA PRO A 4 -4.75 -17.18 -15.57
C PRO A 4 -4.37 -16.14 -14.51
N ASP A 5 -3.09 -16.14 -14.12
CA ASP A 5 -2.52 -15.20 -13.14
C ASP A 5 -2.73 -13.75 -13.60
N THR A 6 -3.07 -12.86 -12.66
CA THR A 6 -3.35 -11.44 -12.89
C THR A 6 -2.32 -10.51 -12.23
N ASN A 7 -1.18 -11.06 -11.79
CA ASN A 7 -0.20 -10.32 -11.01
C ASN A 7 0.41 -9.14 -11.80
N GLU A 8 0.66 -9.32 -13.10
CA GLU A 8 1.18 -8.26 -13.95
C GLU A 8 0.15 -7.13 -14.12
N GLU A 9 -1.14 -7.44 -14.32
CA GLU A 9 -2.18 -6.41 -14.34
C GLU A 9 -2.28 -5.66 -13.03
N ILE A 10 -2.10 -6.33 -11.88
CA ILE A 10 -2.08 -5.67 -10.56
C ILE A 10 -0.91 -4.69 -10.47
N LYS A 11 0.30 -5.10 -10.89
CA LYS A 11 1.49 -4.24 -10.88
C LYS A 11 1.31 -3.03 -11.81
N SER A 12 0.89 -3.26 -13.06
CA SER A 12 0.66 -2.17 -14.01
C SER A 12 -0.42 -1.21 -13.52
N THR A 13 -1.52 -1.74 -12.95
CA THR A 13 -2.58 -0.88 -12.39
C THR A 13 -2.06 -0.06 -11.21
N ALA A 14 -1.24 -0.65 -10.33
CA ALA A 14 -0.63 0.08 -9.22
C ALA A 14 0.24 1.25 -9.70
N GLN A 15 1.11 1.00 -10.69
CA GLN A 15 1.95 2.04 -11.29
C GLN A 15 1.13 3.17 -11.91
N VAL A 16 0.02 2.85 -12.56
CA VAL A 16 -0.90 3.88 -13.10
C VAL A 16 -1.52 4.70 -11.97
N ILE A 17 -1.96 4.07 -10.88
CA ILE A 17 -2.51 4.79 -9.72
C ILE A 17 -1.46 5.70 -9.09
N ASP A 18 -0.21 5.24 -8.94
CA ASP A 18 0.88 6.06 -8.42
C ASP A 18 1.19 7.24 -9.36
N TRP A 19 1.16 7.03 -10.67
CA TRP A 19 1.34 8.09 -11.65
C TRP A 19 0.27 9.20 -11.57
N LEU A 20 -0.93 8.93 -11.06
CA LEU A 20 -1.98 9.95 -10.96
C LEU A 20 -1.58 11.16 -10.10
N SER A 21 -0.72 10.98 -9.08
CA SER A 21 -0.27 12.07 -8.20
C SER A 21 0.69 13.04 -8.89
N GLU A 22 1.50 12.55 -9.81
CA GLU A 22 2.57 13.33 -10.44
C GLU A 22 2.23 13.75 -11.87
N GLY A 23 1.48 12.93 -12.60
CA GLY A 23 1.26 13.09 -14.03
C GLY A 23 -0.10 13.69 -14.41
N LEU A 24 -1.18 13.33 -13.71
CA LEU A 24 -2.54 13.65 -14.16
C LEU A 24 -2.77 15.17 -14.24
N GLN A 25 -2.36 15.93 -13.22
CA GLN A 25 -2.69 17.36 -13.11
C GLN A 25 -2.10 18.20 -14.26
N ASN A 26 -0.93 17.81 -14.78
CA ASN A 26 -0.27 18.53 -15.88
C ASN A 26 -0.98 18.34 -17.23
N LEU A 27 -1.85 17.32 -17.34
CA LEU A 27 -2.64 17.05 -18.54
C LEU A 27 -4.05 17.68 -18.47
N LEU A 28 -4.43 18.22 -17.30
CA LEU A 28 -5.73 18.84 -17.10
C LEU A 28 -5.68 20.34 -17.48
N PRO A 29 -6.80 20.92 -17.94
CA PRO A 29 -6.92 22.36 -18.10
C PRO A 29 -6.63 23.11 -16.80
N GLN A 30 -6.09 24.33 -16.88
CA GLN A 30 -5.66 25.12 -15.71
C GLN A 30 -6.74 25.32 -14.63
N HIS A 31 -8.01 25.31 -15.00
CA HIS A 31 -9.13 25.50 -14.08
C HIS A 31 -9.66 24.19 -13.46
N VAL A 32 -9.10 23.03 -13.82
CA VAL A 32 -9.51 21.72 -13.32
C VAL A 32 -8.45 21.20 -12.35
N LYS A 33 -8.87 20.85 -11.13
CA LYS A 33 -8.01 20.21 -10.12
C LYS A 33 -8.42 18.76 -9.90
N ALA A 34 -7.49 17.83 -10.06
CA ALA A 34 -7.73 16.42 -9.75
C ALA A 34 -7.90 16.22 -8.24
N ASN A 35 -8.98 15.54 -7.83
CA ASN A 35 -9.17 15.15 -6.43
C ASN A 35 -8.78 13.69 -6.21
N LEU A 36 -7.53 13.47 -5.83
CA LEU A 36 -6.98 12.13 -5.64
C LEU A 36 -7.46 11.45 -4.35
N ASN A 37 -8.15 12.18 -3.47
CA ASN A 37 -8.85 11.59 -2.32
C ASN A 37 -10.16 10.88 -2.73
N LYS A 38 -10.58 11.00 -4.00
CA LYS A 38 -11.83 10.43 -4.54
C LYS A 38 -11.58 9.66 -5.83
N VAL A 39 -10.61 8.74 -5.81
CA VAL A 39 -10.32 7.87 -6.96
C VAL A 39 -11.18 6.60 -6.90
N GLY A 40 -11.88 6.31 -8.01
CA GLY A 40 -12.59 5.05 -8.22
C GLY A 40 -11.85 4.16 -9.21
N LEU A 41 -11.68 2.88 -8.88
CA LEU A 41 -11.08 1.88 -9.75
C LEU A 41 -12.09 0.74 -9.99
N ALA A 42 -12.39 0.47 -11.26
CA ALA A 42 -13.33 -0.58 -11.66
C ALA A 42 -12.77 -1.38 -12.84
N GLY A 43 -13.23 -2.62 -12.98
CA GLY A 43 -12.81 -3.49 -14.07
C GLY A 43 -13.78 -4.66 -14.29
N HIS A 44 -13.89 -5.11 -15.53
CA HIS A 44 -14.76 -6.22 -15.91
C HIS A 44 -14.02 -7.57 -15.84
N SER A 45 -14.67 -8.62 -15.33
CA SER A 45 -14.19 -10.01 -15.31
C SER A 45 -12.79 -10.21 -14.70
N ARG A 46 -11.73 -10.18 -15.52
CA ARG A 46 -10.34 -10.23 -15.05
C ARG A 46 -9.93 -8.92 -14.39
N GLY A 47 -10.33 -7.78 -14.96
CA GLY A 47 -10.08 -6.46 -14.39
C GLY A 47 -10.72 -6.26 -13.02
N GLY A 48 -11.87 -6.89 -12.75
CA GLY A 48 -12.50 -6.82 -11.42
C GLY A 48 -11.66 -7.46 -10.32
N LYS A 49 -11.00 -8.59 -10.64
CA LYS A 49 -10.04 -9.23 -9.72
C LYS A 49 -8.84 -8.32 -9.47
N THR A 50 -8.30 -7.71 -10.52
CA THR A 50 -7.20 -6.74 -10.42
C THR A 50 -7.57 -5.53 -9.57
N SER A 51 -8.73 -4.91 -9.82
CA SER A 51 -9.22 -3.75 -9.05
C SER A 51 -9.40 -4.08 -7.57
N PHE A 52 -10.02 -5.22 -7.27
CA PHE A 52 -10.22 -5.67 -5.89
C PHE A 52 -8.91 -6.00 -5.17
N ALA A 53 -8.02 -6.75 -5.83
CA ALA A 53 -6.72 -7.11 -5.26
C ALA A 53 -5.85 -5.87 -4.96
N LEU A 54 -5.86 -4.87 -5.85
CA LEU A 54 -5.13 -3.63 -5.62
C LEU A 54 -5.72 -2.83 -4.45
N ALA A 55 -7.05 -2.73 -4.36
CA ALA A 55 -7.72 -2.06 -3.23
C ALA A 55 -7.36 -2.73 -1.89
N LEU A 56 -7.38 -4.07 -1.83
CA LEU A 56 -7.00 -4.81 -0.63
C LEU A 56 -5.55 -4.55 -0.23
N LYS A 57 -4.61 -4.59 -1.18
CA LYS A 57 -3.20 -4.30 -0.90
C LYS A 57 -3.00 -2.90 -0.31
N ARG A 58 -3.70 -1.89 -0.85
CA ARG A 58 -3.63 -0.51 -0.34
C ARG A 58 -4.16 -0.39 1.09
N LEU A 59 -5.26 -1.05 1.40
CA LEU A 59 -5.81 -1.08 2.77
C LEU A 59 -4.82 -1.70 3.76
N LEU A 60 -4.24 -2.86 3.40
CA LEU A 60 -3.25 -3.53 4.25
C LEU A 60 -1.95 -2.73 4.44
N GLN A 61 -1.57 -1.91 3.46
CA GLN A 61 -0.42 -1.01 3.59
C GLN A 61 -0.71 0.21 4.47
N SER A 62 -1.98 0.64 4.59
CA SER A 62 -2.37 1.75 5.46
C SER A 62 -2.41 1.39 6.95
N GLU A 63 -2.40 0.09 7.28
CA GLU A 63 -2.36 -0.43 8.65
C GLU A 63 -0.93 -0.69 9.17
N ALA A 64 0.10 -0.51 8.34
CA ALA A 64 1.49 -0.65 8.77
C ALA A 64 1.93 0.57 9.59
N VAL A 65 1.79 0.43 10.91
CA VAL A 65 2.34 1.30 11.97
C VAL A 65 3.82 1.63 11.67
N PRO A 66 4.27 2.90 11.83
CA PRO A 66 5.69 3.22 11.72
C PRO A 66 6.45 2.44 12.80
N GLN A 67 7.40 1.60 12.37
CA GLN A 67 8.36 0.99 13.29
C GLN A 67 9.33 2.07 13.76
N THR A 68 8.98 2.72 14.86
CA THR A 68 9.92 3.44 15.70
C THR A 68 9.85 2.85 17.10
N LEU A 69 11.03 2.50 17.63
CA LEU A 69 11.36 2.03 18.99
C LEU A 69 11.41 0.50 19.17
N SER A 70 12.64 -0.04 19.08
CA SER A 70 13.15 -1.05 20.01
C SER A 70 14.67 -1.25 19.79
N SER A 71 15.48 -0.29 20.25
CA SER A 71 16.93 -0.49 20.44
C SER A 71 17.35 -0.33 21.90
N GLU A 72 16.41 -0.11 22.84
CA GLU A 72 16.75 0.23 24.24
C GLU A 72 16.12 -0.70 25.29
N GLU A 73 15.37 -1.75 24.90
CA GLU A 73 14.75 -2.67 25.88
C GLU A 73 15.52 -3.98 26.12
N GLU A 74 16.65 -4.20 25.44
CA GLU A 74 17.44 -5.44 25.59
C GLU A 74 18.49 -5.40 26.72
N GLU A 75 18.77 -4.22 27.31
CA GLU A 75 19.77 -4.11 28.39
C GLU A 75 19.22 -4.29 29.82
N ARG A 76 17.89 -4.31 30.03
CA ARG A 76 17.32 -4.42 31.40
C ARG A 76 17.07 -5.84 31.90
N GLU A 77 17.12 -6.85 31.03
CA GLU A 77 16.86 -8.25 31.42
C GLU A 77 18.15 -9.01 31.80
N GLY A 78 19.33 -8.43 31.55
CA GLY A 78 20.63 -9.04 31.87
C GLY A 78 21.09 -8.88 33.32
N GLU A 79 20.57 -7.89 34.06
CA GLU A 79 21.05 -7.57 35.42
C GLU A 79 20.25 -8.22 36.56
N LEU A 80 19.15 -8.93 36.27
CA LEU A 80 18.29 -9.50 37.31
C LEU A 80 18.69 -10.91 37.79
N TRP A 81 19.64 -11.58 37.13
CA TRP A 81 19.96 -13.00 37.40
C TRP A 81 21.24 -13.24 38.22
N THR A 82 21.93 -12.21 38.73
CA THR A 82 23.19 -12.39 39.48
C THR A 82 23.11 -12.22 41.00
N GLU A 83 21.94 -12.03 41.61
CA GLU A 83 21.85 -11.78 43.06
C GLU A 83 20.98 -12.78 43.83
N ASN A 84 21.27 -14.08 43.65
CA ASN A 84 20.91 -15.12 44.64
C ASN A 84 21.70 -16.43 44.38
N GLN A 85 22.97 -16.45 44.80
CA GLN A 85 23.71 -17.68 45.13
C GLN A 85 24.51 -17.48 46.40
#